data_AF-W5TNA3-F1
#
_entry.id   AF-W5TNA3-F1
#
_cell.length_a   1.000
_cell.length_b   1.000
_cell.length_c   1.000
_cell.angle_alpha   90.00
_cell.angle_beta   90.00
_cell.angle_gamma   90.00
#
_symmetry.space_group_name_H-M   'P 1'
#
loop_
_entity.id
_entity.type
_entity.pdbx_description
1 polymer ?
#
loop_
_entity_poly.entity_id
_entity_poly.type
_entity_poly.pdbx_seq_one_letter_code
_entity_poly.pdbx_strand_id
1 'polypeptide(L)'
;MHNITIGRYNGAEGTATRVRCDERGNELSRESFKAHAGWIEGVRDDGSTWIMYLDGSGSPECFWPRRESDGAVIGDPVRLD
;
A
#
# COMPACT_ATOMS: atom_id res chain seq x y z
N MET A 1 -21.79 1.80 -8.09
CA MET A 1 -21.32 0.52 -7.49
C MET A 1 -19.87 0.77 -7.11
N HIS A 2 -19.56 0.82 -5.81
CA HIS A 2 -18.20 1.05 -5.33
C HIS A 2 -17.50 -0.31 -5.21
N ASN A 3 -16.41 -0.49 -5.95
CA ASN A 3 -15.65 -1.73 -5.92
C ASN A 3 -14.64 -1.64 -4.78
N ILE A 4 -15.02 -2.15 -3.61
CA ILE A 4 -14.07 -2.43 -2.53
C ILE A 4 -13.53 -3.84 -2.75
N THR A 5 -12.22 -3.98 -2.75
CA THR A 5 -11.54 -5.27 -2.83
C THR A 5 -10.79 -5.51 -1.53
N ILE A 6 -10.93 -6.73 -1.00
CA ILE A 6 -10.22 -7.19 0.19
C ILE A 6 -9.31 -8.34 -0.24
N GLY A 7 -8.02 -8.21 0.02
CA GLY A 7 -7.02 -9.21 -0.30
C GLY A 7 -6.20 -9.61 0.91
N ARG A 8 -5.69 -10.84 0.89
CA ARG A 8 -4.65 -11.31 1.82
C ARG A 8 -3.47 -11.84 1.04
N TYR A 9 -2.27 -11.53 1.51
CA TYR A 9 -1.09 -12.16 0.97
C TYR A 9 -1.03 -13.60 1.50
N ASN A 10 -0.49 -14.50 0.68
CA ASN A 10 -0.31 -15.88 1.12
C ASN A 10 0.68 -15.89 2.30
N GLY A 11 0.38 -16.63 3.37
CA GLY A 11 1.09 -16.54 4.65
C GLY A 11 2.59 -16.91 4.60
N ALA A 12 3.05 -17.45 3.48
CA ALA A 12 4.46 -17.69 3.18
C ALA A 12 5.09 -16.39 2.62
N GLU A 13 5.58 -15.54 3.52
CA GLU A 13 6.68 -14.60 3.27
C GLU A 13 6.57 -13.71 2.03
N GLY A 14 5.49 -12.92 1.93
CA GLY A 14 5.48 -11.79 1.01
C GLY A 14 6.62 -10.83 1.35
N THR A 15 7.50 -10.54 0.39
CA THR A 15 8.52 -9.50 0.51
C THR A 15 8.09 -8.31 -0.33
N ALA A 16 8.00 -7.14 0.30
CA ALA A 16 7.73 -5.88 -0.38
C ALA A 16 9.01 -5.06 -0.55
N THR A 17 9.04 -4.19 -1.55
CA THR A 17 10.19 -3.32 -1.83
C THR A 17 9.78 -1.88 -1.67
N ARG A 18 10.54 -1.12 -0.87
CA ARG A 18 10.42 0.32 -0.76
C ARG A 18 11.55 0.96 -1.57
N VAL A 19 11.18 1.83 -2.51
CA VAL A 19 12.12 2.61 -3.31
C VAL A 19 12.01 4.07 -2.89
N ARG A 20 13.14 4.66 -2.51
CA ARG A 20 13.22 6.10 -2.25
C ARG A 20 13.83 6.77 -3.47
N CYS A 21 13.19 7.81 -3.97
CA CYS A 21 13.71 8.62 -5.06
C CYS A 21 14.05 10.05 -4.60
N ASP A 22 14.94 10.72 -5.33
CA ASP A 22 15.17 12.16 -5.20
C ASP A 22 14.06 12.98 -5.89
N GLU A 23 14.14 14.31 -5.80
CA GLU A 23 13.19 15.24 -6.44
C GLU A 23 13.15 15.14 -7.98
N ARG A 24 14.18 14.54 -8.59
CA ARG A 24 14.29 14.34 -10.04
C ARG A 24 13.83 12.94 -10.45
N GLY A 25 13.39 12.11 -9.51
CA GLY A 25 12.95 10.74 -9.74
C GLY A 25 14.07 9.69 -9.80
N ASN A 26 15.32 10.05 -9.49
CA ASN A 26 16.41 9.09 -9.44
C ASN A 26 16.32 8.25 -8.17
N GLU A 27 16.51 6.94 -8.28
CA GLU A 27 16.54 6.02 -7.14
C GLU A 27 17.73 6.34 -6.22
N LEU A 28 17.43 6.64 -4.95
CA LEU A 28 18.39 6.88 -3.86
C LEU A 28 18.62 5.63 -3.02
N SER A 29 17.57 4.84 -2.77
CA SER A 29 17.67 3.58 -2.04
C SER A 29 16.56 2.60 -2.41
N ARG A 30 16.85 1.32 -2.16
CA ARG A 30 15.92 0.20 -2.33
C ARG A 30 16.05 -0.75 -1.16
N GLU A 31 14.97 -0.92 -0.43
CA GLU A 31 14.94 -1.73 0.79
C GLU A 31 13.83 -2.78 0.70
N SER A 32 14.18 -4.04 0.95
CA SER A 32 13.22 -5.11 1.10
C SER A 32 12.71 -5.17 2.53
N PHE A 33 11.40 -5.29 2.70
CA PHE A 33 10.76 -5.43 4.00
C PHE A 33 9.68 -6.52 3.95
N LYS A 34 9.29 -7.03 5.12
CA LYS A 34 8.20 -7.99 5.21
C LYS A 34 6.90 -7.31 4.76
N ALA A 35 6.22 -7.91 3.79
CA ALA A 35 4.94 -7.41 3.34
C ALA A 35 3.91 -7.44 4.48
N HIS A 36 2.95 -6.53 4.40
CA HIS A 36 1.76 -6.53 5.25
C HIS A 36 0.98 -7.85 5.08
N ALA A 37 0.11 -8.20 6.01
CA ALA A 37 -0.61 -9.48 5.95
C ALA A 37 -1.77 -9.45 4.95
N GLY A 38 -2.31 -8.26 4.65
CA GLY A 38 -3.38 -8.08 3.70
C GLY A 38 -3.59 -6.62 3.35
N TRP A 39 -4.58 -6.38 2.51
CA TRP A 39 -4.95 -5.04 2.08
C TRP A 39 -6.45 -4.92 1.85
N ILE A 40 -6.93 -3.69 1.93
CA ILE A 40 -8.26 -3.25 1.52
C ILE A 40 -8.02 -2.09 0.57
N GLU A 41 -8.63 -2.12 -0.60
CA GLU A 41 -8.50 -1.06 -1.60
C GLU A 41 -9.85 -0.70 -2.22
N GLY A 42 -9.92 0.50 -2.76
CA GLY A 42 -11.14 0.98 -3.38
C GLY A 42 -10.95 2.23 -4.22
N VAL A 43 -12.06 2.65 -4.82
CA VAL A 43 -12.18 3.85 -5.66
C VAL A 43 -13.18 4.80 -5.02
N ARG A 44 -12.80 6.07 -4.87
CA ARG A 44 -13.67 7.15 -4.39
C ARG A 44 -14.59 7.67 -5.48
N ASP A 45 -15.52 8.53 -5.10
CA ASP A 45 -16.50 9.15 -6.00
C ASP A 45 -15.85 10.05 -7.05
N ASP A 46 -14.67 10.60 -6.75
CA ASP A 46 -13.85 11.38 -7.69
C ASP A 46 -12.99 10.51 -8.63
N GLY A 47 -13.11 9.18 -8.54
CA GLY A 47 -12.32 8.22 -9.32
C GLY A 47 -10.92 7.96 -8.79
N SER A 48 -10.47 8.66 -7.74
CA SER A 48 -9.18 8.38 -7.11
C SER A 48 -9.19 7.04 -6.40
N THR A 49 -8.09 6.30 -6.48
CA THR A 49 -7.95 5.00 -5.80
C THR A 49 -7.13 5.14 -4.52
N TRP A 50 -7.38 4.26 -3.56
CA TRP A 50 -6.74 4.24 -2.24
C TRP A 50 -6.45 2.81 -1.80
N ILE A 51 -5.55 2.66 -0.82
CA ILE A 51 -5.25 1.36 -0.22
C ILE A 51 -4.96 1.50 1.28
N MET A 52 -5.41 0.51 2.04
CA MET A 52 -5.14 0.31 3.46
C MET A 52 -4.49 -1.06 3.62
N TYR A 53 -3.43 -1.15 4.41
CA TYR A 53 -2.77 -2.41 4.71
C TYR A 53 -3.09 -2.88 6.13
N LEU A 54 -3.08 -4.20 6.28
CA LEU A 54 -3.46 -4.89 7.50
C LEU A 54 -2.26 -5.61 8.12
N ASP A 55 -2.21 -5.62 9.45
CA ASP A 55 -1.21 -6.35 10.23
C ASP A 55 -1.49 -7.87 10.27
N GLY A 56 -0.64 -8.62 10.96
CA GLY A 56 -0.76 -10.08 11.12
C GLY A 56 -2.06 -10.56 11.78
N SER A 57 -2.75 -9.71 12.54
CA SER A 57 -4.06 -10.01 13.14
C SER A 57 -5.23 -9.69 12.20
N GLY A 58 -4.96 -8.99 11.09
CA GLY A 58 -5.96 -8.45 10.19
C GLY A 58 -6.46 -7.06 10.62
N SER A 59 -5.79 -6.39 11.54
CA SER A 59 -6.13 -5.03 11.99
C SER A 59 -5.53 -3.99 11.06
N PRO A 60 -6.19 -2.83 10.83
CA PRO A 60 -5.62 -1.73 10.07
C PRO A 60 -4.26 -1.27 10.61
N GLU A 61 -3.23 -1.23 9.76
CA GLU A 61 -1.87 -0.80 10.14
C GLU A 61 -1.55 0.59 9.57
N CYS A 62 -1.84 0.79 8.28
CA CYS A 62 -1.55 2.04 7.60
C CYS A 62 -2.39 2.24 6.33
N PHE A 63 -2.50 3.50 5.92
CA PHE A 63 -3.36 3.92 4.83
C PHE A 63 -2.64 4.90 3.88
N TRP A 64 -2.87 4.71 2.58
CA TRP A 64 -2.47 5.65 1.54
C TRP A 64 -3.70 6.21 0.85
N PRO A 65 -3.86 7.55 0.85
CA PRO A 65 -5.02 8.17 0.23
C PRO A 65 -4.98 8.09 -1.29
N ARG A 66 -3.83 7.83 -1.91
CA ARG A 66 -3.67 7.78 -3.36
C ARG A 66 -2.86 6.57 -3.77
N ARG A 67 -3.40 5.82 -4.73
CA ARG A 67 -2.74 4.72 -5.41
C ARG A 67 -2.81 4.94 -6.92
N GLU A 68 -1.70 4.67 -7.58
CA GLU A 68 -1.56 4.79 -9.03
C GLU A 68 -2.03 3.49 -9.71
N SER A 69 -2.24 3.55 -11.03
CA SER A 69 -2.83 2.44 -11.80
C SER A 69 -1.95 1.19 -11.88
N ASP A 70 -0.64 1.34 -11.68
CA ASP A 70 0.33 0.24 -11.58
C ASP A 70 0.37 -0.40 -10.18
N GLY A 71 -0.43 0.13 -9.26
CA GLY A 71 -0.52 -0.30 -7.87
C GLY A 71 0.46 0.38 -6.93
N ALA A 72 1.32 1.28 -7.43
CA ALA A 72 2.24 2.04 -6.61
C ALA A 72 1.49 3.03 -5.70
N VAL A 73 2.09 3.31 -4.55
CA VAL A 73 1.66 4.37 -3.63
C VAL A 73 2.80 5.36 -3.48
N ILE A 74 2.49 6.65 -3.55
CA ILE A 74 3.46 7.73 -3.48
C ILE A 74 3.23 8.52 -2.18
N GLY A 75 4.32 8.86 -1.50
CA GLY A 75 4.30 9.61 -0.25
C GLY A 75 4.22 8.73 1.01
N ASP A 76 4.13 9.40 2.15
CA ASP A 76 4.15 8.74 3.44
C ASP A 76 2.78 8.15 3.82
N PRO A 77 2.74 6.96 4.43
CA PRO A 77 1.50 6.40 4.95
C PRO A 77 0.96 7.22 6.12
N VAL A 78 -0.36 7.26 6.22
CA VAL A 78 -1.03 7.55 7.49
C VAL A 78 -0.95 6.29 8.35
N ARG A 79 -0.29 6.38 9.50
CA ARG A 79 -0.27 5.30 10.51
C ARG A 79 -1.57 5.29 11.31
N LEU A 80 -2.06 4.09 11.65
CA LEU A 80 -3.36 3.87 12.27
C LEU A 80 -3.25 3.15 13.64
N ASP A 81 -2.10 3.33 14.30
CA ASP A 81 -1.72 2.78 15.60
C ASP A 81 -2.59 3.26 16.78
#